data_AF-A0A3P7LPU2-F1
#
_entry.id   AF-A0A3P7LPU2-F1
#
_cell.length_a   1.000
_cell.length_b   1.000
_cell.length_c   1.000
_cell.angle_alpha   90.00
_cell.angle_beta   90.00
_cell.angle_gamma   90.00
#
_symmetry.space_group_name_H-M   'P 1'
#
loop_
_entity.id
_entity.type
_entity.pdbx_description
1 polymer ?
#
loop_
_entity_poly.entity_id
_entity_poly.type
_entity_poly.pdbx_seq_one_letter_code
_entity_poly.pdbx_strand_id
1 'polypeptide(L)'
;MDELKTSHPIEVEVNSPHEVEEIFDAVSYQKGASVIRMLNDYLGAEVFKAGLQQYIKRHQYSNTVTADLWRALAEVSGQPVKEIMSTWTKQTGYPVLSVRTLPSADGQSLSLGISQTRFLGDGGKEGNVYLSLSAT
;
A
#
# COMPACT_ATOMS: atom_id res chain seq x y z
N MET A 1 10.48 -0.53 -13.16
CA MET A 1 9.76 0.73 -12.81
C MET A 1 9.45 0.80 -11.31
N ASP A 2 9.11 -0.31 -10.63
CA ASP A 2 9.03 -0.36 -9.14
C ASP A 2 9.85 -1.53 -8.53
N GLU A 3 10.11 -2.56 -9.34
CA GLU A 3 10.97 -3.71 -9.10
C GLU A 3 12.49 -3.41 -9.17
N LEU A 4 12.85 -2.17 -9.50
CA LEU A 4 14.24 -1.72 -9.58
C LEU A 4 14.69 -1.15 -8.23
N LYS A 5 15.97 -1.36 -7.88
CA LYS A 5 16.57 -0.74 -6.68
C LYS A 5 16.57 0.79 -6.73
N THR A 6 16.67 1.35 -7.93
CA THR A 6 16.70 2.80 -8.19
C THR A 6 15.32 3.45 -8.30
N SER A 7 14.24 2.70 -8.04
CA SER A 7 12.89 3.27 -8.01
C SER A 7 12.68 4.16 -6.76
N HIS A 8 11.54 4.83 -6.66
CA HIS A 8 11.18 5.73 -5.56
C HIS A 8 9.84 5.33 -4.91
N PRO A 9 9.56 5.81 -3.68
CA PRO A 9 8.23 5.69 -3.07
C PRO A 9 7.16 6.50 -3.83
N ILE A 10 5.88 6.28 -3.54
CA ILE A 10 4.79 7.11 -4.09
C ILE A 10 4.83 8.51 -3.47
N GLU A 11 5.06 8.60 -2.16
CA GLU A 11 5.25 9.88 -1.46
C GLU A 11 6.70 10.31 -1.59
N VAL A 12 6.94 11.35 -2.38
CA VAL A 12 8.25 12.00 -2.56
C VAL A 12 8.10 13.48 -2.17
N GLU A 13 9.05 14.00 -1.41
CA GLU A 13 9.14 15.43 -1.11
C GLU A 13 9.70 16.17 -2.32
N VAL A 14 8.98 17.20 -2.78
CA VAL A 14 9.32 17.98 -3.97
C VAL A 14 9.68 19.40 -3.53
N ASN A 15 10.93 19.79 -3.74
CA ASN A 15 11.47 21.09 -3.35
C ASN A 15 11.56 22.07 -4.53
N SER A 16 11.51 21.57 -5.76
CA SER A 16 11.65 22.36 -6.98
C SER A 16 10.65 21.94 -8.06
N PRO A 17 10.12 22.85 -8.89
CA PRO A 17 9.25 22.51 -10.01
C PRO A 17 9.84 21.48 -10.99
N HIS A 18 11.17 21.40 -11.10
CA HIS A 18 11.83 20.43 -11.98
C HIS A 18 11.72 18.99 -11.45
N GLU A 19 11.76 18.80 -10.13
CA GLU A 19 11.57 17.48 -9.50
C GLU A 19 10.16 16.93 -9.73
N VAL A 20 9.19 17.80 -10.06
CA VAL A 20 7.84 17.37 -10.42
C VAL A 20 7.86 16.52 -11.68
N GLU A 21 8.66 16.87 -12.69
CA GLU A 21 8.78 16.10 -13.94
C GLU A 21 9.31 14.69 -13.71
N GLU A 22 10.18 14.52 -12.70
CA GLU A 22 10.77 13.21 -12.35
C GLU A 22 9.74 12.27 -11.72
N ILE A 23 8.75 12.79 -11.00
CA ILE A 23 7.70 11.98 -10.36
C ILE A 23 6.45 11.80 -11.23
N PHE A 24 6.38 12.40 -12.43
CA PHE A 24 5.32 12.14 -13.41
C PHE A 24 5.56 10.81 -14.15
N ASP A 25 5.62 9.72 -13.40
CA ASP A 25 6.04 8.41 -13.90
C ASP A 25 5.00 7.30 -13.60
N ALA A 26 5.31 6.07 -13.99
CA ALA A 26 4.38 4.96 -13.72
C ALA A 26 4.31 4.56 -12.24
N VAL A 27 5.29 4.89 -11.40
CA VAL A 27 5.16 4.67 -9.95
C VAL A 27 4.03 5.54 -9.41
N SER A 28 4.05 6.84 -9.70
CA SER A 28 3.00 7.75 -9.22
C SER A 28 1.60 7.37 -9.73
N TYR A 29 1.48 6.98 -11.01
CA TYR A 29 0.16 6.70 -11.60
C TYR A 29 -0.27 5.24 -11.51
N GLN A 30 0.54 4.29 -11.96
CA GLN A 30 0.13 2.88 -12.06
C GLN A 30 0.17 2.19 -10.69
N LYS A 31 1.26 2.37 -9.91
CA LYS A 31 1.34 1.85 -8.55
C LYS A 31 0.33 2.57 -7.66
N GLY A 32 0.25 3.89 -7.75
CA GLY A 32 -0.77 4.69 -7.05
C GLY A 32 -2.20 4.17 -7.28
N ALA A 33 -2.62 3.99 -8.53
CA ALA A 33 -3.94 3.46 -8.85
C ALA A 33 -4.15 2.02 -8.34
N SER A 34 -3.12 1.18 -8.43
CA SER A 34 -3.18 -0.22 -7.95
C SER A 34 -3.34 -0.29 -6.43
N VAL A 35 -2.63 0.56 -5.70
CA VAL A 35 -2.68 0.68 -4.23
C VAL A 35 -4.03 1.24 -3.78
N ILE A 36 -4.60 2.21 -4.50
CA ILE A 36 -5.97 2.71 -4.24
C ILE A 36 -7.01 1.60 -4.45
N ARG A 37 -6.88 0.81 -5.53
CA ARG A 37 -7.79 -0.32 -5.79
C ARG A 37 -7.71 -1.37 -4.69
N MET A 38 -6.50 -1.73 -4.25
CA MET A 38 -6.29 -2.64 -3.13
C MET A 38 -6.95 -2.11 -1.84
N LEU A 39 -6.83 -0.81 -1.56
CA LEU A 39 -7.47 -0.20 -0.39
C LEU A 39 -9.00 -0.24 -0.48
N ASN A 40 -9.56 0.05 -1.66
CA ASN A 40 -11.00 -0.09 -1.89
C ASN A 40 -11.48 -1.52 -1.63
N ASP A 41 -10.74 -2.52 -2.11
CA ASP A 41 -11.10 -3.93 -1.91
C ASP A 41 -10.95 -4.35 -0.42
N TYR A 42 -9.94 -3.81 0.27
CA TYR A 42 -9.72 -4.04 1.71
C TYR A 42 -10.83 -3.44 2.59
N LEU A 43 -11.26 -2.20 2.31
CA LEU A 43 -12.29 -1.52 3.10
C LEU A 43 -13.71 -1.90 2.68
N GLY A 44 -13.89 -2.35 1.44
CA GLY A 44 -15.18 -2.54 0.79
C GLY A 44 -15.68 -1.26 0.12
N ALA A 45 -16.32 -1.43 -1.04
CA ALA A 45 -16.68 -0.33 -1.95
C ALA A 45 -17.57 0.75 -1.29
N GLU A 46 -18.55 0.36 -0.47
CA GLU A 46 -19.45 1.31 0.18
C GLU A 46 -18.75 2.15 1.24
N VAL A 47 -17.91 1.52 2.08
CA VAL A 47 -17.12 2.20 3.12
C VAL A 47 -16.10 3.14 2.48
N PHE A 48 -15.41 2.66 1.44
CA PHE A 48 -14.45 3.47 0.69
C PHE A 48 -15.11 4.70 0.06
N LYS A 49 -16.25 4.51 -0.61
CA LYS A 49 -17.03 5.60 -1.21
C LYS A 49 -17.52 6.61 -0.17
N ALA A 50 -18.04 6.15 0.97
CA ALA A 50 -18.47 7.02 2.05
C ALA A 50 -17.31 7.84 2.63
N GLY A 51 -16.13 7.23 2.81
CA GLY A 51 -14.92 7.93 3.23
C GLY A 51 -14.45 8.99 2.22
N LEU A 52 -14.53 8.70 0.91
CA LEU A 52 -14.26 9.68 -0.13
C LEU A 52 -15.25 10.85 -0.13
N GLN A 53 -16.55 10.57 0.03
CA GLN A 53 -17.57 11.62 0.14
C GLN A 53 -17.30 12.54 1.34
N GLN A 54 -16.92 11.96 2.48
CA GLN A 54 -16.56 12.69 3.69
C GLN A 54 -15.29 13.54 3.48
N TYR A 55 -14.25 12.97 2.87
CA TYR A 55 -13.02 13.67 2.52
C TYR A 55 -13.29 14.89 1.61
N ILE A 56 -13.97 14.67 0.48
CA ILE A 56 -14.26 15.74 -0.49
C ILE A 56 -15.11 16.84 0.16
N LYS A 57 -16.16 16.47 0.90
CA LYS A 57 -17.03 17.44 1.56
C LYS A 57 -16.29 18.27 2.61
N ARG A 58 -15.34 17.68 3.34
CA ARG A 58 -14.56 18.37 4.38
C ARG A 58 -13.55 19.35 3.80
N HIS A 59 -12.95 19.03 2.65
CA HIS A 59 -11.86 19.79 2.07
C HIS A 59 -12.22 20.54 0.79
N GLN A 60 -13.50 20.61 0.43
CA GLN A 60 -13.97 21.39 -0.71
C GLN A 60 -13.47 22.85 -0.63
N TYR A 61 -13.00 23.38 -1.76
CA TYR A 61 -12.43 24.72 -1.88
C TYR A 61 -11.19 24.98 -1.02
N SER A 62 -10.47 23.92 -0.65
CA SER A 62 -9.24 23.98 0.15
C SER A 62 -8.23 22.95 -0.35
N ASN A 63 -7.04 22.96 0.23
CA ASN A 63 -5.96 22.03 -0.10
C ASN A 63 -5.92 20.87 0.90
N THR A 64 -5.25 19.80 0.51
CA THR A 64 -5.16 18.55 1.28
C THR A 64 -3.77 17.96 1.20
N VAL A 65 -3.40 17.19 2.22
CA VAL A 65 -2.23 16.31 2.21
C VAL A 65 -2.66 14.85 2.33
N THR A 66 -1.77 13.92 2.01
CA THR A 66 -2.04 12.47 2.02
C THR A 66 -2.66 11.97 3.33
N ALA A 67 -2.24 12.53 4.47
CA ALA A 67 -2.78 12.17 5.79
C ALA A 67 -4.27 12.50 5.97
N ASP A 68 -4.79 13.49 5.26
CA ASP A 68 -6.20 13.90 5.34
C ASP A 68 -7.12 12.83 4.75
N LEU A 69 -6.71 12.21 3.63
CA LEU A 69 -7.43 11.11 3.00
C LEU A 69 -7.48 9.88 3.90
N TRP A 70 -6.32 9.48 4.45
CA TRP A 70 -6.25 8.33 5.36
C TRP A 70 -7.11 8.52 6.60
N ARG A 71 -7.13 9.74 7.16
CA ARG A 71 -7.98 10.06 8.31
C ARG A 71 -9.47 9.92 7.96
N ALA A 72 -9.92 10.44 6.83
CA ALA A 72 -11.33 10.33 6.43
C ALA A 72 -11.75 8.86 6.21
N LEU A 73 -10.91 8.04 5.59
CA LEU A 73 -11.17 6.62 5.40
C LEU A 73 -11.14 5.82 6.71
N ALA A 74 -10.20 6.14 7.62
CA ALA A 74 -10.12 5.51 8.94
C ALA A 74 -11.35 5.83 9.80
N GLU A 75 -11.82 7.09 9.80
CA GLU A 75 -13.02 7.53 10.53
C GLU A 75 -14.28 6.73 10.13
N VAL A 76 -14.43 6.42 8.84
CA VAL A 76 -15.61 5.69 8.33
C VAL A 76 -15.46 4.17 8.47
N SER A 77 -14.26 3.64 8.27
CA SER A 77 -14.02 2.18 8.28
C SER A 77 -13.74 1.59 9.66
N GLY A 78 -13.25 2.39 10.61
CA GLY A 78 -12.71 1.88 11.88
C GLY A 78 -11.39 1.12 11.74
N GLN A 79 -10.78 1.10 10.55
CA GLN A 79 -9.53 0.40 10.27
C GLN A 79 -8.30 1.32 10.42
N PRO A 80 -7.10 0.76 10.70
CA PRO A 80 -5.85 1.52 10.79
C PRO A 80 -5.31 1.87 9.38
N VAL A 81 -6.09 2.64 8.61
CA VAL A 81 -5.80 2.95 7.20
C VAL A 81 -4.45 3.65 7.05
N LYS A 82 -4.12 4.58 7.95
CA LYS A 82 -2.86 5.33 7.88
C LYS A 82 -1.66 4.41 8.05
N GLU A 83 -1.72 3.49 9.00
CA GLU A 83 -0.65 2.55 9.29
C GLU A 83 -0.41 1.63 8.10
N ILE A 84 -1.48 1.06 7.55
CA ILE A 84 -1.41 0.19 6.37
C ILE A 84 -0.88 0.95 5.17
N MET A 85 -1.49 2.09 4.83
CA MET A 85 -1.14 2.80 3.59
C MET A 85 0.26 3.42 3.63
N SER A 86 0.76 3.77 4.82
CA SER A 86 2.14 4.24 4.96
C SER A 86 3.17 3.19 4.53
N THR A 87 2.89 1.89 4.66
CA THR A 87 3.83 0.85 4.17
C THR A 87 3.88 0.78 2.65
N TRP A 88 2.79 1.17 1.97
CA TRP A 88 2.68 1.14 0.51
C TRP A 88 3.10 2.44 -0.17
N THR A 89 2.88 3.59 0.47
CA THR A 89 3.16 4.89 -0.13
C THR A 89 4.55 5.43 0.17
N LYS A 90 5.11 5.10 1.35
CA LYS A 90 6.42 5.63 1.80
C LYS A 90 7.59 4.70 1.55
N GLN A 91 7.33 3.48 1.07
CA GLN A 91 8.38 2.51 0.76
C GLN A 91 8.45 2.25 -0.75
N THR A 92 9.66 2.09 -1.25
CA THR A 92 9.90 1.70 -2.65
C THR A 92 9.59 0.21 -2.85
N GLY A 93 9.11 -0.15 -4.04
CA GLY A 93 8.83 -1.53 -4.41
C GLY A 93 7.55 -2.08 -3.82
N TYR A 94 7.41 -3.39 -3.96
CA TYR A 94 6.27 -4.18 -3.49
C TYR A 94 6.74 -5.57 -3.02
N PRO A 95 5.97 -6.25 -2.15
CA PRO A 95 6.33 -7.57 -1.68
C PRO A 95 6.04 -8.65 -2.72
N VAL A 96 6.82 -9.72 -2.68
CA VAL A 96 6.44 -11.05 -3.15
C VAL A 96 6.14 -11.93 -1.93
N LEU A 97 5.02 -12.64 -1.97
CA LEU A 97 4.63 -13.60 -0.94
C LEU A 97 5.08 -15.01 -1.33
N SER A 98 5.80 -15.66 -0.43
CA SER A 98 6.16 -17.08 -0.53
C SER A 98 5.25 -17.90 0.38
N VAL A 99 4.49 -18.81 -0.22
CA VAL A 99 3.60 -19.74 0.49
C VAL A 99 4.22 -21.12 0.46
N ARG A 100 4.36 -21.75 1.63
CA ARG A 100 4.86 -23.12 1.76
C ARG A 100 3.93 -23.95 2.64
N THR A 101 3.76 -25.21 2.30
CA THR A 101 3.13 -26.17 3.19
C THR A 101 4.05 -26.49 4.35
N LEU A 102 3.48 -26.49 5.56
CA LEU A 102 4.16 -26.91 6.77
C LEU A 102 3.66 -28.30 7.16
N PRO A 103 4.52 -29.14 7.78
CA PRO A 103 4.09 -30.41 8.35
C PRO A 103 2.98 -30.15 9.36
N SER A 104 1.85 -30.85 9.20
CA SER A 104 0.78 -30.77 10.19
C SER A 104 1.05 -31.72 11.35
N ALA A 105 0.82 -31.25 12.58
CA ALA A 105 1.00 -32.04 13.79
C ALA A 105 -0.03 -33.19 13.91
N ASP A 106 -1.16 -33.10 13.22
CA ASP A 106 -2.30 -34.04 13.31
C ASP A 106 -2.50 -34.90 12.05
N GLY A 107 -1.73 -34.65 10.97
CA GLY A 107 -1.85 -35.32 9.68
C GLY A 107 -3.18 -35.08 8.94
N GLN A 108 -4.07 -34.23 9.44
CA GLN A 108 -5.41 -33.97 8.89
C GLN A 108 -5.62 -32.49 8.52
N SER A 109 -4.98 -31.55 9.21
CA SER A 109 -5.05 -30.13 8.89
C SER A 109 -3.96 -29.70 7.89
N LEU A 110 -4.28 -28.75 7.03
CA LEU A 110 -3.31 -28.14 6.10
C LEU A 110 -2.70 -26.90 6.76
N SER A 111 -1.44 -26.98 7.17
CA SER A 111 -0.71 -25.81 7.68
C SER A 111 0.03 -25.10 6.54
N LEU A 112 -0.17 -23.78 6.41
CA LEU A 112 0.54 -22.95 5.43
C LEU A 112 1.42 -21.91 6.15
N GLY A 113 2.70 -21.86 5.79
CA GLY A 113 3.61 -20.80 6.18
C GLY A 113 3.67 -19.74 5.08
N ILE A 114 3.42 -18.48 5.44
CA ILE A 114 3.51 -17.35 4.53
C ILE A 114 4.64 -16.44 4.99
N SER A 115 5.53 -16.06 4.06
CA SER A 115 6.57 -15.06 4.31
C SER A 115 6.61 -14.06 3.16
N GLN A 116 7.06 -12.84 3.44
CA GLN A 116 7.19 -11.79 2.43
C GLN A 116 8.64 -11.30 2.32
N THR A 117 9.01 -10.88 1.11
CA THR A 117 10.26 -10.16 0.82
C THR A 117 9.99 -9.14 -0.27
N ARG A 118 10.79 -8.07 -0.38
CA ARG A 118 10.68 -7.16 -1.54
C ARG A 118 10.97 -7.92 -2.84
N PHE A 119 10.14 -7.73 -3.85
CA PHE A 119 10.41 -8.23 -5.19
C PHE A 119 11.41 -7.31 -5.91
N LEU A 120 12.46 -7.90 -6.47
CA LEU A 120 13.44 -7.20 -7.30
C LEU A 120 13.60 -7.94 -8.63
N GLY A 121 13.55 -7.19 -9.73
CA GLY A 121 13.66 -7.77 -11.08
C GLY A 121 15.03 -8.40 -11.38
N ASP A 122 16.06 -8.01 -10.63
CA ASP A 122 17.42 -8.57 -10.72
C ASP A 122 17.61 -9.86 -9.90
N GLY A 123 16.57 -10.33 -9.19
CA GLY A 123 16.62 -11.50 -8.33
C GLY A 123 17.25 -11.26 -6.95
N GLY A 124 17.56 -10.01 -6.61
CA GLY A 124 18.01 -9.64 -5.26
C GLY A 124 16.96 -9.90 -4.18
N LYS A 125 17.41 -9.99 -2.92
CA LYS A 125 16.52 -10.13 -1.75
C LYS A 125 16.74 -8.97 -0.78
N GLU A 126 15.65 -8.31 -0.39
CA GLU A 126 15.66 -7.23 0.58
C GLU A 126 14.48 -7.39 1.55
N GLY A 127 14.74 -7.19 2.84
CA GLY A 127 13.87 -7.58 3.96
C GLY A 127 12.82 -6.55 4.37
N ASN A 128 12.24 -5.80 3.43
CA ASN A 128 11.19 -4.83 3.75
C ASN A 128 9.88 -5.55 4.11
N VAL A 129 9.25 -5.11 5.20
CA VAL A 129 7.98 -5.66 5.70
C VAL A 129 6.85 -4.76 5.23
N TYR A 130 5.99 -5.27 4.35
CA TYR A 130 4.88 -4.52 3.75
C TYR A 130 3.53 -4.82 4.42
N LEU A 131 3.34 -6.03 4.95
CA LEU A 131 2.08 -6.47 5.59
C LEU A 131 2.29 -7.36 6.82
N SER A 132 1.68 -7.03 7.97
CA SER A 132 1.47 -8.01 9.04
C SER A 132 0.20 -8.82 8.74
N LEU A 133 0.35 -10.01 8.15
CA LEU A 133 -0.78 -10.93 7.96
C LEU A 133 -0.97 -11.75 9.23
N SER A 134 -2.11 -11.57 9.90
CA SER A 134 -2.57 -12.47 10.96
C SER A 134 -3.64 -13.36 10.34
N ALA A 135 -3.40 -14.66 10.24
CA ALA A 135 -4.46 -15.63 9.96
C ALA A 135 -5.06 -16.05 11.31
N THR A 136 -6.37 -15.88 11.47
CA THR A 136 -7.14 -16.48 12.58
C THR A 136 -7.99 -17.61 12.03
#